data_AF-A0A1A8FRA6-F1
#
_entry.id   AF-A0A1A8FRA6-F1
#
_cell.length_a   1.000
_cell.length_b   1.000
_cell.length_c   1.000
_cell.angle_alpha   90.00
_cell.angle_beta   90.00
_cell.angle_gamma   90.00
#
_symmetry.space_group_name_H-M   'P 1'
#
loop_
_entity.id
_entity.type
_entity.pdbx_description
1 polymer ?
#
loop_
_entity_poly.entity_id
_entity_poly.type
_entity_poly.pdbx_seq_one_letter_code
_entity_poly.pdbx_strand_id
1 'polypeptide(L)'
;MAAKSVTCWYLWLLLLLSVRASVAKNSRRSMNDDVLRPYTHGHGPAHSHRYVRDCQGILYGNTTHESWASSKDSGQPVAESRLFVTHVERVNRWVYGHMTVVHDPLQTVSVVEPGGPDGCKMNHQVSVEETAEAAGCLYAQNAGFFNTKSGMCLGNVVSNGRLVQDSRGLQNAQFGIRKDGTLVFGYLSQEDVLDKSNPFVQLVSGVIWLLRNGEIYINQSLEAECDKTQETGSLKTFVEVVSARTAVGHDAAGKLILLHIDGQTASRGMTLWELAKYMKENGVINAINLDGGGSSTYVVNGSLASYPSDHCQSDSKWRCSREVSTVLCVHKRRCQPANCSGNGECVDGHCLCKKGWQGSACDSLVCQPPACGPHGVCTQDGCVCDAGWRGKNCSQECLTGFYGDSCNKTCSCANGGSCDPASGHCTCLPGFYGETCKQACPLGFFGLSCAEKCDCVDLCSCDPQTGSCNATFQGETNNTLHDAGLCLAKQMFTSWKREDTNNEKPYLRERSWLIITTTLTVVLMASLTAHLVQACRGSVASRFAGRRDYSYVPLSKMNGAFLCAKDAEDNRKGNAELEDSDSG
;
A
#
# COMPACT_ATOMS: atom_id res chain seq x y z
N MET A 1 -16.78 32.23 23.60
CA MET A 1 -16.96 31.19 22.58
C MET A 1 -15.64 30.46 22.39
N ALA A 2 -15.37 29.45 23.22
CA ALA A 2 -14.30 28.49 22.99
C ALA A 2 -14.68 27.26 23.83
N ALA A 3 -15.41 26.36 23.21
CA ALA A 3 -15.72 25.06 23.78
C ALA A 3 -15.61 24.03 22.66
N LYS A 4 -15.04 22.87 23.03
CA LYS A 4 -15.08 21.58 22.32
C LYS A 4 -14.04 21.39 21.20
N SER A 5 -12.83 20.95 21.56
CA SER A 5 -12.04 20.03 20.70
C SER A 5 -10.81 19.40 21.39
N VAL A 6 -10.88 19.02 22.68
CA VAL A 6 -9.72 18.34 23.33
C VAL A 6 -10.11 17.01 24.00
N THR A 7 -11.40 16.75 24.23
CA THR A 7 -11.89 15.48 24.79
C THR A 7 -12.11 14.37 23.76
N CYS A 8 -12.00 14.64 22.45
CA CYS A 8 -12.28 13.64 21.41
C CYS A 8 -11.05 12.80 21.04
N TRP A 9 -9.82 13.34 21.17
CA TRP A 9 -8.61 12.63 20.77
C TRP A 9 -8.25 11.47 21.69
N TYR A 10 -8.37 11.64 23.01
CA TYR A 10 -8.13 10.55 23.97
C TYR A 10 -9.20 9.46 23.91
N LEU A 11 -10.47 9.83 23.64
CA LEU A 11 -11.54 8.85 23.44
C LEU A 11 -11.35 8.07 22.14
N TRP A 12 -10.92 8.72 21.05
CA TRP A 12 -10.57 8.06 19.79
C TRP A 12 -9.34 7.17 19.93
N LEU A 13 -8.33 7.58 20.70
CA LEU A 13 -7.15 6.76 20.97
C LEU A 13 -7.49 5.54 21.82
N LEU A 14 -8.36 5.70 22.83
CA LEU A 14 -8.87 4.60 23.65
C LEU A 14 -9.84 3.70 22.87
N LEU A 15 -10.63 4.24 21.94
CA LEU A 15 -11.44 3.47 20.98
C LEU A 15 -10.57 2.75 19.96
N LEU A 16 -9.50 3.36 19.44
CA LEU A 16 -8.53 2.71 18.56
C LEU A 16 -7.72 1.63 19.30
N LEU A 17 -7.35 1.88 20.56
CA LEU A 17 -6.67 0.91 21.41
C LEU A 17 -7.62 -0.22 21.85
N SER A 18 -8.88 0.07 22.12
CA SER A 18 -9.88 -0.95 22.44
C SER A 18 -10.40 -1.68 21.21
N VAL A 19 -10.41 -1.08 20.02
CA VAL A 19 -10.66 -1.78 18.74
C VAL A 19 -9.43 -2.59 18.34
N ARG A 20 -8.19 -2.10 18.54
CA ARG A 20 -6.97 -2.93 18.41
C ARG A 20 -6.89 -4.04 19.44
N ALA A 21 -7.42 -3.84 20.66
CA ALA A 21 -7.48 -4.88 21.70
C ALA A 21 -8.70 -5.82 21.53
N SER A 22 -9.79 -5.37 20.91
CA SER A 22 -10.97 -6.19 20.59
C SER A 22 -10.82 -6.94 19.27
N VAL A 23 -9.87 -6.53 18.42
CA VAL A 23 -9.24 -7.36 17.40
C VAL A 23 -7.88 -7.86 17.93
N ALA A 24 -7.82 -8.25 19.20
CA ALA A 24 -7.06 -9.45 19.49
C ALA A 24 -7.79 -10.56 18.71
N LYS A 25 -7.34 -10.85 17.48
CA LYS A 25 -7.62 -12.14 16.82
C LYS A 25 -7.44 -13.15 17.94
N ASN A 26 -8.53 -13.80 18.34
CA ASN A 26 -8.50 -14.87 19.32
C ASN A 26 -7.77 -16.01 18.62
N SER A 27 -6.44 -15.85 18.47
CA SER A 27 -5.56 -16.73 17.72
C SER A 27 -5.50 -17.97 18.58
N ARG A 28 -6.38 -18.90 18.27
CA ARG A 28 -6.38 -20.21 18.87
C ARG A 28 -5.07 -20.83 18.42
N ARG A 29 -4.06 -20.76 19.28
CA ARG A 29 -2.72 -21.26 18.97
C ARG A 29 -2.76 -22.78 18.98
N SER A 30 -2.04 -23.42 18.07
CA SER A 30 -1.90 -24.87 18.05
C SER A 30 -1.15 -25.40 19.29
N MET A 31 -1.52 -26.60 19.76
CA MET A 31 -0.79 -27.33 20.79
C MET A 31 0.48 -28.04 20.27
N ASN A 32 0.66 -28.11 18.94
CA ASN A 32 1.74 -28.84 18.28
C ASN A 32 1.82 -30.31 18.71
N ASP A 33 0.67 -30.99 18.74
CA ASP A 33 0.53 -32.34 19.28
C ASP A 33 0.51 -33.45 18.21
N ASP A 34 0.24 -33.13 16.94
CA ASP A 34 0.42 -34.05 15.81
C ASP A 34 1.78 -33.83 15.13
N VAL A 35 2.83 -34.38 15.73
CA VAL A 35 4.22 -34.18 15.28
C VAL A 35 4.71 -35.37 14.47
N LEU A 36 4.97 -35.14 13.19
CA LEU A 36 5.45 -36.15 12.25
C LEU A 36 6.92 -35.88 11.90
N ARG A 37 7.85 -36.61 12.55
CA ARG A 37 9.29 -36.39 12.40
C ARG A 37 9.99 -37.53 11.67
N PRO A 38 10.79 -37.24 10.62
CA PRO A 38 11.60 -38.25 9.96
C PRO A 38 12.84 -38.68 10.78
N TYR A 39 13.42 -37.76 11.54
CA TYR A 39 14.67 -37.98 12.28
C TYR A 39 14.51 -37.73 13.79
N THR A 40 15.31 -38.44 14.58
CA THR A 40 15.26 -38.39 16.06
C THR A 40 16.29 -37.44 16.68
N HIS A 41 17.45 -37.25 16.03
CA HIS A 41 18.57 -36.47 16.57
C HIS A 41 18.94 -35.28 15.68
N GLY A 42 19.52 -35.54 14.51
CA GLY A 42 19.88 -34.55 13.49
C GLY A 42 18.91 -34.59 12.31
N HIS A 43 18.71 -33.47 11.62
CA HIS A 43 17.87 -33.46 10.42
C HIS A 43 18.69 -33.86 9.20
N GLY A 44 18.30 -34.93 8.51
CA GLY A 44 18.96 -35.45 7.31
C GLY A 44 20.20 -36.30 7.59
N PRO A 45 20.72 -36.98 6.56
CA PRO A 45 21.89 -37.84 6.69
C PRO A 45 23.19 -37.04 6.83
N ALA A 46 24.20 -37.64 7.44
CA ALA A 46 25.55 -37.09 7.57
C ALA A 46 26.46 -37.46 6.39
N HIS A 47 26.09 -38.42 5.55
CA HIS A 47 26.88 -38.77 4.36
C HIS A 47 26.83 -37.68 3.28
N SER A 48 27.89 -37.65 2.46
CA SER A 48 28.07 -36.64 1.42
C SER A 48 27.18 -36.86 0.18
N HIS A 49 27.02 -35.83 -0.64
CA HIS A 49 26.43 -35.94 -1.99
C HIS A 49 27.08 -37.04 -2.86
N ARG A 50 28.41 -37.21 -2.75
CA ARG A 50 29.14 -38.28 -3.45
C ARG A 50 28.61 -39.66 -3.09
N TYR A 51 28.27 -39.89 -1.82
CA TYR A 51 27.71 -41.16 -1.37
C TYR A 51 26.37 -41.43 -2.06
N VAL A 52 25.47 -40.43 -2.10
CA VAL A 52 24.17 -40.55 -2.78
C VAL A 52 24.34 -40.89 -4.26
N ARG A 53 25.28 -40.23 -4.93
CA ARG A 53 25.60 -40.51 -6.34
C ARG A 53 26.17 -41.91 -6.56
N ASP A 54 27.04 -42.38 -5.68
CA ASP A 54 27.71 -43.66 -5.85
C ASP A 54 26.80 -44.85 -5.46
N CYS A 55 25.78 -44.61 -4.62
CA CYS A 55 24.82 -45.62 -4.17
C CYS A 55 23.50 -45.64 -4.97
N GLN A 56 23.22 -44.65 -5.82
CA GLN A 56 22.01 -44.68 -6.66
C GLN A 56 22.09 -45.78 -7.74
N GLY A 57 20.93 -46.14 -8.29
CA GLY A 57 20.86 -47.13 -9.37
C GLY A 57 21.68 -46.73 -10.61
N ILE A 58 22.39 -47.69 -11.21
CA ILE A 58 23.26 -47.50 -12.39
C ILE A 58 22.52 -46.80 -13.55
N LEU A 59 21.22 -47.02 -13.67
CA LEU A 59 20.37 -46.46 -14.72
C LEU A 59 20.31 -44.92 -14.70
N TYR A 60 20.61 -44.28 -13.56
CA TYR A 60 20.61 -42.83 -13.39
C TYR A 60 22.00 -42.19 -13.61
N GLY A 61 23.03 -43.01 -13.84
CA GLY A 61 24.40 -42.55 -14.05
C GLY A 61 24.93 -41.73 -12.88
N ASN A 62 25.54 -40.57 -13.18
CA ASN A 62 26.13 -39.67 -12.18
C ASN A 62 25.19 -38.53 -11.76
N THR A 63 24.00 -38.45 -12.35
CA THR A 63 23.06 -37.35 -12.11
C THR A 63 22.13 -37.70 -10.96
N THR A 64 22.09 -36.87 -9.93
CA THR A 64 21.30 -37.11 -8.70
C THR A 64 20.04 -36.25 -8.62
N HIS A 65 19.73 -35.50 -9.67
CA HIS A 65 18.53 -34.65 -9.79
C HIS A 65 17.98 -34.72 -11.22
N GLU A 66 16.70 -34.46 -11.38
CA GLU A 66 16.06 -34.28 -12.69
C GLU A 66 15.81 -32.80 -12.94
N SER A 67 15.94 -32.39 -14.21
CA SER A 67 15.67 -31.03 -14.67
C SER A 67 14.58 -31.05 -15.72
N TRP A 68 13.63 -30.12 -15.63
CA TRP A 68 12.51 -30.01 -16.57
C TRP A 68 12.24 -28.53 -16.89
N ALA A 69 11.93 -28.21 -18.15
CA ALA A 69 11.54 -26.85 -18.50
C ALA A 69 10.16 -26.54 -17.89
N SER A 70 10.02 -25.44 -17.15
CA SER A 70 8.71 -25.02 -16.66
C SER A 70 7.79 -24.58 -17.81
N SER A 71 6.50 -24.82 -17.63
CA SER A 71 5.44 -24.27 -18.46
C SER A 71 5.49 -22.74 -18.41
N LYS A 72 5.30 -22.11 -19.57
CA LYS A 72 5.24 -20.65 -19.76
C LYS A 72 3.85 -20.21 -20.19
N ASP A 73 2.84 -21.00 -19.84
CA ASP A 73 1.44 -20.73 -20.17
C ASP A 73 0.99 -19.46 -19.44
N SER A 74 1.02 -18.35 -20.17
CA SER A 74 0.70 -17.03 -19.64
C SER A 74 -0.81 -16.78 -19.51
N GLY A 75 -1.65 -17.77 -19.87
CA GLY A 75 -3.10 -17.66 -19.80
C GLY A 75 -3.64 -17.42 -18.39
N GLN A 76 -4.94 -17.11 -18.32
CA GLN A 76 -5.70 -17.15 -17.07
C GLN A 76 -6.53 -18.44 -17.01
N PRO A 77 -6.70 -19.03 -15.82
CA PRO A 77 -6.17 -18.58 -14.52
C PRO A 77 -4.68 -18.91 -14.32
N VAL A 78 -4.00 -18.19 -13.39
CA VAL A 78 -2.58 -18.43 -13.03
C VAL A 78 -2.37 -19.84 -12.45
N ALA A 79 -3.34 -20.29 -11.66
CA ALA A 79 -3.37 -21.62 -11.08
C ALA A 79 -4.83 -22.04 -10.85
N GLU A 80 -5.07 -23.33 -10.89
CA GLU A 80 -6.36 -23.94 -10.58
C GLU A 80 -6.18 -24.93 -9.43
N SER A 81 -7.07 -24.89 -8.44
CA SER A 81 -7.09 -25.87 -7.36
C SER A 81 -8.35 -26.71 -7.40
N ARG A 82 -8.19 -28.03 -7.29
CA ARG A 82 -9.27 -29.00 -7.23
C ARG A 82 -9.27 -29.67 -5.86
N LEU A 83 -10.36 -29.50 -5.12
CA LEU A 83 -10.68 -30.33 -3.96
C LEU A 83 -11.02 -31.73 -4.46
N PHE A 84 -10.44 -32.75 -3.84
CA PHE A 84 -10.77 -34.14 -4.12
C PHE A 84 -11.03 -34.92 -2.83
N VAL A 85 -11.86 -35.95 -2.99
CA VAL A 85 -12.08 -36.99 -1.99
C VAL A 85 -11.81 -38.31 -2.67
N THR A 86 -10.79 -39.03 -2.23
CA THR A 86 -10.38 -40.30 -2.85
C THR A 86 -10.46 -41.45 -1.86
N HIS A 87 -10.78 -42.63 -2.38
CA HIS A 87 -10.87 -43.87 -1.61
C HIS A 87 -9.56 -44.65 -1.75
N VAL A 88 -8.97 -45.02 -0.62
CA VAL A 88 -7.80 -45.88 -0.58
C VAL A 88 -8.25 -47.32 -0.36
N GLU A 89 -8.37 -48.06 -1.47
CA GLU A 89 -9.02 -49.38 -1.55
C GLU A 89 -8.49 -50.40 -0.54
N ARG A 90 -7.16 -50.45 -0.34
CA ARG A 90 -6.50 -51.45 0.52
C ARG A 90 -6.97 -51.43 1.99
N VAL A 91 -7.47 -50.30 2.46
CA VAL A 91 -7.74 -50.02 3.88
C VAL A 91 -9.11 -49.38 4.12
N ASN A 92 -9.94 -49.28 3.07
CA ASN A 92 -11.28 -48.69 3.09
C ASN A 92 -11.33 -47.31 3.79
N ARG A 93 -10.42 -46.40 3.40
CA ARG A 93 -10.29 -45.07 3.99
C ARG A 93 -10.59 -43.98 2.96
N TRP A 94 -11.37 -42.98 3.34
CA TRP A 94 -11.57 -41.76 2.56
C TRP A 94 -10.55 -40.70 2.96
N VAL A 95 -9.94 -40.06 1.96
CA VAL A 95 -8.93 -39.03 2.14
C VAL A 95 -9.35 -37.77 1.39
N TYR A 96 -9.22 -36.63 2.07
CA TYR A 96 -9.56 -35.31 1.57
C TYR A 96 -8.27 -34.56 1.24
N GLY A 97 -8.26 -33.79 0.16
CA GLY A 97 -7.08 -33.05 -0.23
C GLY A 97 -7.32 -32.06 -1.36
N HIS A 98 -6.29 -31.28 -1.65
CA HIS A 98 -6.27 -30.28 -2.72
C HIS A 98 -5.13 -30.58 -3.67
N MET A 99 -5.41 -30.55 -4.97
CA MET A 99 -4.39 -30.58 -6.01
C MET A 99 -4.43 -29.25 -6.76
N THR A 100 -3.35 -28.48 -6.67
CA THR A 100 -3.20 -27.19 -7.33
C THR A 100 -2.26 -27.32 -8.52
N VAL A 101 -2.72 -26.92 -9.69
CA VAL A 101 -1.93 -26.88 -10.93
C VAL A 101 -1.55 -25.44 -11.22
N VAL A 102 -0.25 -25.15 -11.36
CA VAL A 102 0.29 -23.82 -11.63
C VAL A 102 0.84 -23.76 -13.05
N HIS A 103 0.34 -22.81 -13.83
CA HIS A 103 0.57 -22.73 -15.27
C HIS A 103 1.88 -22.05 -15.68
N ASP A 104 2.37 -21.12 -14.86
CA ASP A 104 3.61 -20.34 -15.11
C ASP A 104 4.50 -20.25 -13.86
N PRO A 105 5.12 -21.37 -13.43
CA PRO A 105 5.77 -21.47 -12.13
C PRO A 105 6.87 -20.42 -11.89
N LEU A 106 7.65 -20.08 -12.92
CA LEU A 106 8.76 -19.13 -12.81
C LEU A 106 8.28 -17.75 -12.34
N GLN A 107 7.13 -17.30 -12.83
CA GLN A 107 6.62 -15.94 -12.56
C GLN A 107 5.64 -15.89 -11.39
N THR A 108 5.08 -17.03 -10.97
CA THR A 108 3.93 -17.09 -10.06
C THR A 108 4.17 -17.89 -8.80
N VAL A 109 5.34 -18.51 -8.62
CA VAL A 109 5.68 -19.30 -7.42
C VAL A 109 6.82 -18.64 -6.65
N SER A 110 6.64 -18.55 -5.33
CA SER A 110 7.66 -18.10 -4.39
C SER A 110 7.77 -19.04 -3.20
N VAL A 111 9.00 -19.35 -2.79
CA VAL A 111 9.28 -19.84 -1.43
C VAL A 111 9.36 -18.61 -0.53
N VAL A 112 8.54 -18.55 0.51
CA VAL A 112 8.40 -17.39 1.40
C VAL A 112 8.84 -17.77 2.81
N GLU A 113 9.62 -16.90 3.44
CA GLU A 113 10.05 -17.02 4.83
C GLU A 113 8.91 -16.71 5.82
N PRO A 114 8.93 -17.27 7.05
CA PRO A 114 7.85 -17.09 8.03
C PRO A 114 7.67 -15.62 8.41
N GLY A 115 6.49 -15.06 8.12
CA GLY A 115 6.18 -13.64 8.38
C GLY A 115 6.87 -12.63 7.45
N GLY A 116 7.60 -13.09 6.43
CA GLY A 116 8.30 -12.24 5.47
C GLY A 116 9.83 -12.37 5.49
N PRO A 117 10.54 -11.54 4.71
CA PRO A 117 11.99 -11.61 4.58
C PRO A 117 12.71 -11.56 5.94
N ASP A 118 13.75 -12.39 6.10
CA ASP A 118 14.53 -12.58 7.33
C ASP A 118 13.83 -13.37 8.45
N GLY A 119 12.61 -13.86 8.22
CA GLY A 119 11.90 -14.73 9.15
C GLY A 119 12.71 -15.96 9.56
N CYS A 120 13.44 -16.57 8.62
CA CYS A 120 14.30 -17.71 8.95
C CYS A 120 15.49 -17.33 9.83
N LYS A 121 16.10 -16.17 9.59
CA LYS A 121 17.23 -15.67 10.39
C LYS A 121 16.82 -15.36 11.83
N MET A 122 15.57 -14.94 12.03
CA MET A 122 14.99 -14.67 13.34
C MET A 122 14.41 -15.92 14.02
N ASN A 123 14.46 -17.08 13.38
CA ASN A 123 13.80 -18.32 13.81
C ASN A 123 12.30 -18.12 14.09
N HIS A 124 11.64 -17.27 13.29
CA HIS A 124 10.22 -17.05 13.43
C HIS A 124 9.42 -18.29 13.02
N GLN A 125 8.29 -18.46 13.68
CA GLN A 125 7.25 -19.41 13.30
C GLN A 125 5.96 -18.60 13.16
N VAL A 126 5.34 -18.67 11.99
CA VAL A 126 4.14 -17.89 11.66
C VAL A 126 3.17 -18.80 10.93
N SER A 127 1.87 -18.60 11.10
CA SER A 127 0.89 -19.44 10.39
C SER A 127 0.98 -19.21 8.87
N VAL A 128 0.52 -20.20 8.10
CA VAL A 128 0.49 -20.10 6.64
C VAL A 128 -0.46 -18.98 6.22
N GLU A 129 -1.59 -18.78 6.91
CA GLU A 129 -2.55 -17.73 6.59
C GLU A 129 -1.90 -16.34 6.65
N GLU A 130 -1.21 -16.03 7.74
CA GLU A 130 -0.58 -14.71 7.94
C GLU A 130 0.57 -14.47 6.96
N THR A 131 1.42 -15.48 6.73
CA THR A 131 2.51 -15.39 5.75
C THR A 131 1.97 -15.26 4.33
N ALA A 132 0.89 -15.98 3.99
CA ALA A 132 0.26 -15.94 2.68
C ALA A 132 -0.44 -14.60 2.40
N GLU A 133 -1.12 -14.03 3.39
CA GLU A 133 -1.76 -12.72 3.32
C GLU A 133 -0.70 -11.63 3.08
N ALA A 134 0.39 -11.63 3.85
CA ALA A 134 1.48 -10.67 3.69
C ALA A 134 2.19 -10.77 2.33
N ALA A 135 2.29 -11.98 1.76
CA ALA A 135 2.92 -12.22 0.46
C ALA A 135 1.97 -12.09 -0.74
N GLY A 136 0.67 -11.86 -0.52
CA GLY A 136 -0.33 -11.72 -1.60
C GLY A 136 -0.58 -13.03 -2.36
N CYS A 137 -0.59 -14.16 -1.67
CA CYS A 137 -0.78 -15.48 -2.28
C CYS A 137 -2.26 -15.73 -2.63
N LEU A 138 -2.49 -16.28 -3.83
CA LEU A 138 -3.76 -16.87 -4.25
C LEU A 138 -3.96 -18.25 -3.60
N TYR A 139 -2.90 -19.06 -3.62
CA TYR A 139 -2.85 -20.36 -2.97
C TYR A 139 -1.55 -20.45 -2.16
N ALA A 140 -1.60 -21.04 -0.98
CA ALA A 140 -0.40 -21.28 -0.18
C ALA A 140 -0.50 -22.60 0.59
N GLN A 141 0.65 -23.25 0.75
CA GLN A 141 0.80 -24.38 1.66
C GLN A 141 2.10 -24.28 2.45
N ASN A 142 2.18 -24.95 3.60
CA ASN A 142 3.45 -25.09 4.31
C ASN A 142 4.48 -25.79 3.41
N ALA A 143 5.77 -25.50 3.60
CA ALA A 143 6.83 -26.00 2.74
C ALA A 143 7.88 -26.81 3.51
N GLY A 144 9.05 -26.22 3.74
CA GLY A 144 10.20 -26.91 4.30
C GLY A 144 10.03 -27.27 5.78
N PHE A 145 10.81 -28.25 6.21
CA PHE A 145 10.90 -28.66 7.61
C PHE A 145 11.58 -27.59 8.46
N PHE A 146 11.31 -27.65 9.76
CA PHE A 146 11.92 -26.77 10.75
C PHE A 146 12.09 -27.48 12.08
N ASN A 147 12.97 -26.94 12.92
CA ASN A 147 13.08 -27.41 14.29
C ASN A 147 11.88 -26.90 15.09
N THR A 148 10.96 -27.79 15.45
CA THR A 148 9.72 -27.40 16.15
C THR A 148 9.93 -26.80 17.53
N LYS A 149 11.14 -26.91 18.13
CA LYS A 149 11.47 -26.31 19.42
C LYS A 149 12.13 -24.93 19.27
N SER A 150 13.07 -24.80 18.33
CA SER A 150 13.85 -23.57 18.18
C SER A 150 13.31 -22.61 17.10
N GLY A 151 12.43 -23.07 16.21
CA GLY A 151 11.96 -22.29 15.05
C GLY A 151 12.94 -22.21 13.89
N MET A 152 14.09 -22.87 13.99
CA MET A 152 15.13 -22.81 12.97
C MET A 152 14.70 -23.50 11.67
N CYS A 153 14.82 -22.79 10.55
CA CYS A 153 14.62 -23.34 9.20
C CYS A 153 15.67 -24.41 8.87
N LEU A 154 15.24 -25.52 8.25
CA LEU A 154 16.11 -26.65 7.92
C LEU A 154 16.24 -26.82 6.40
N GLY A 155 17.36 -27.39 5.97
CA GLY A 155 17.67 -27.60 4.56
C GLY A 155 18.04 -26.32 3.81
N ASN A 156 18.11 -26.41 2.48
CA ASN A 156 18.39 -25.27 1.63
C ASN A 156 17.11 -24.44 1.43
N VAL A 157 17.25 -23.11 1.54
CA VAL A 157 16.16 -22.17 1.28
C VAL A 157 16.69 -21.04 0.39
N VAL A 158 16.07 -20.87 -0.77
CA VAL A 158 16.24 -19.69 -1.63
C VAL A 158 14.88 -19.05 -1.84
N SER A 159 14.77 -17.77 -1.49
CA SER A 159 13.54 -16.99 -1.64
C SER A 159 13.78 -15.83 -2.59
N ASN A 160 13.10 -15.82 -3.74
CA ASN A 160 13.19 -14.75 -4.74
C ASN A 160 14.64 -14.42 -5.16
N GLY A 161 15.47 -15.45 -5.36
CA GLY A 161 16.88 -15.35 -5.75
C GLY A 161 17.84 -15.06 -4.60
N ARG A 162 17.34 -14.87 -3.37
CA ARG A 162 18.16 -14.70 -2.17
C ARG A 162 18.40 -16.04 -1.49
N LEU A 163 19.66 -16.43 -1.32
CA LEU A 163 20.03 -17.56 -0.47
C LEU A 163 19.75 -17.20 1.00
N VAL A 164 18.73 -17.83 1.57
CA VAL A 164 18.26 -17.61 2.95
C VAL A 164 18.95 -18.57 3.91
N GLN A 165 19.05 -19.84 3.52
CA GLN A 165 19.65 -20.89 4.33
C GLN A 165 20.44 -21.85 3.43
N ASP A 166 21.69 -22.13 3.80
CA ASP A 166 22.54 -23.15 3.17
C ASP A 166 22.71 -24.32 4.14
N SER A 167 22.26 -25.50 3.72
CA SER A 167 22.38 -26.75 4.48
C SER A 167 23.79 -27.33 4.52
N ARG A 168 24.73 -26.75 3.75
CA ARG A 168 26.12 -27.18 3.62
C ARG A 168 26.26 -28.58 3.03
N GLY A 169 25.46 -28.87 2.01
CA GLY A 169 25.50 -30.13 1.27
C GLY A 169 24.79 -31.30 1.95
N LEU A 170 23.82 -31.01 2.81
CA LEU A 170 22.98 -32.02 3.45
C LEU A 170 22.03 -32.66 2.44
N GLN A 171 21.96 -34.00 2.46
CA GLN A 171 21.32 -34.77 1.39
C GLN A 171 19.88 -35.12 1.71
N ASN A 172 18.98 -34.16 1.51
CA ASN A 172 17.54 -34.40 1.43
C ASN A 172 16.99 -34.03 0.05
N ALA A 173 15.80 -34.53 -0.26
CA ALA A 173 15.09 -34.21 -1.49
C ALA A 173 14.82 -32.70 -1.60
N GLN A 174 15.07 -32.11 -2.76
CA GLN A 174 14.96 -30.67 -3.00
C GLN A 174 14.06 -30.39 -4.19
N PHE A 175 13.35 -29.27 -4.12
CA PHE A 175 12.63 -28.67 -5.23
C PHE A 175 13.13 -27.24 -5.41
N GLY A 176 13.51 -26.89 -6.63
CA GLY A 176 13.88 -25.53 -6.97
C GLY A 176 13.47 -25.11 -8.38
N ILE A 177 13.48 -23.80 -8.60
CA ILE A 177 13.30 -23.16 -9.90
C ILE A 177 14.55 -22.35 -10.17
N ARG A 178 15.22 -22.59 -11.29
CA ARG A 178 16.36 -21.80 -11.75
C ARG A 178 15.91 -20.54 -12.50
N LYS A 179 16.82 -19.59 -12.66
CA LYS A 179 16.56 -18.27 -13.27
C LYS A 179 16.00 -18.36 -14.69
N ASP A 180 16.37 -19.38 -15.46
CA ASP A 180 15.85 -19.64 -16.81
C ASP A 180 14.47 -20.31 -16.85
N GLY A 181 13.91 -20.68 -15.69
CA GLY A 181 12.66 -21.42 -15.57
C GLY A 181 12.83 -22.93 -15.52
N THR A 182 14.04 -23.46 -15.39
CA THR A 182 14.23 -24.91 -15.18
C THR A 182 13.75 -25.32 -13.79
N LEU A 183 12.79 -26.25 -13.73
CA LEU A 183 12.38 -26.95 -12.52
C LEU A 183 13.41 -28.03 -12.20
N VAL A 184 13.83 -28.13 -10.94
CA VAL A 184 14.83 -29.10 -10.49
C VAL A 184 14.28 -29.88 -9.30
N PHE A 185 14.35 -31.22 -9.38
CA PHE A 185 13.91 -32.14 -8.33
C PHE A 185 14.99 -33.17 -8.03
N GLY A 186 15.28 -33.44 -6.76
CA GLY A 186 16.18 -34.51 -6.34
C GLY A 186 17.26 -34.05 -5.35
N TYR A 187 18.46 -34.63 -5.44
CA TYR A 187 19.56 -34.36 -4.52
C TYR A 187 20.60 -33.45 -5.15
N LEU A 188 20.94 -32.37 -4.43
CA LEU A 188 21.87 -31.33 -4.90
C LEU A 188 23.11 -31.30 -4.02
N SER A 189 24.27 -31.10 -4.65
CA SER A 189 25.49 -30.75 -3.96
C SER A 189 25.46 -29.28 -3.52
N GLN A 190 26.37 -28.88 -2.63
CA GLN A 190 26.50 -27.47 -2.26
C GLN A 190 26.91 -26.61 -3.48
N GLU A 191 27.71 -27.16 -4.39
CA GLU A 191 28.14 -26.48 -5.61
C GLU A 191 26.96 -26.23 -6.55
N ASP A 192 26.04 -27.20 -6.70
CA ASP A 192 24.83 -27.04 -7.50
C ASP A 192 23.94 -25.90 -6.99
N VAL A 193 23.82 -25.77 -5.67
CA VAL A 193 23.01 -24.74 -5.00
C VAL A 193 23.63 -23.35 -5.14
N LEU A 194 24.97 -23.27 -5.10
CA LEU A 194 25.73 -22.02 -5.18
C LEU A 194 26.11 -21.61 -6.61
N ASP A 195 25.64 -22.35 -7.62
CA ASP A 195 25.88 -22.05 -9.02
C ASP A 195 25.37 -20.64 -9.38
N LYS A 196 26.28 -19.83 -9.93
CA LYS A 196 26.02 -18.43 -10.32
C LYS A 196 25.64 -18.26 -11.78
N SER A 197 25.85 -19.29 -12.62
CA SER A 197 25.60 -19.22 -14.06
C SER A 197 24.10 -19.22 -14.36
N ASN A 198 23.36 -20.14 -13.73
CA ASN A 198 21.91 -20.22 -13.77
C ASN A 198 21.36 -20.43 -12.35
N PRO A 199 21.42 -19.40 -11.48
CA PRO A 199 21.16 -19.55 -10.06
C PRO A 199 19.71 -19.95 -9.79
N PHE A 200 19.48 -20.59 -8.65
CA PHE A 200 18.13 -20.79 -8.13
C PHE A 200 17.48 -19.45 -7.81
N VAL A 201 16.23 -19.29 -8.24
CA VAL A 201 15.34 -18.19 -7.82
C VAL A 201 14.40 -18.61 -6.71
N GLN A 202 14.06 -19.90 -6.66
CA GLN A 202 13.29 -20.52 -5.57
C GLN A 202 13.95 -21.86 -5.24
N LEU A 203 14.08 -22.20 -3.96
CA LEU A 203 14.59 -23.51 -3.52
C LEU A 203 14.04 -23.82 -2.13
N VAL A 204 13.57 -25.05 -1.93
CA VAL A 204 13.18 -25.58 -0.63
C VAL A 204 13.52 -27.06 -0.52
N SER A 205 13.99 -27.48 0.65
CA SER A 205 14.23 -28.88 0.96
C SER A 205 13.02 -29.54 1.62
N GLY A 206 12.69 -30.73 1.15
CA GLY A 206 11.75 -31.66 1.76
C GLY A 206 12.48 -32.85 2.37
N VAL A 207 11.77 -33.97 2.52
CA VAL A 207 12.33 -35.27 2.95
C VAL A 207 11.59 -36.35 2.18
N ILE A 208 12.32 -37.27 1.55
CA ILE A 208 11.86 -38.29 0.59
C ILE A 208 11.52 -37.71 -0.80
N TRP A 209 12.21 -38.23 -1.82
CA TRP A 209 11.88 -38.04 -3.22
C TRP A 209 10.84 -39.09 -3.64
N LEU A 210 9.60 -38.64 -3.87
CA LEU A 210 8.45 -39.52 -4.10
C LEU A 210 8.48 -40.16 -5.48
N LEU A 211 8.67 -39.34 -6.51
CA LEU A 211 8.62 -39.75 -7.92
C LEU A 211 9.86 -39.24 -8.67
N ARG A 212 10.52 -40.13 -9.40
CA ARG A 212 11.63 -39.81 -10.31
C ARG A 212 11.29 -40.33 -11.71
N ASN A 213 11.18 -39.44 -12.69
CA ASN A 213 10.84 -39.76 -14.08
C ASN A 213 9.59 -40.67 -14.22
N GLY A 214 8.54 -40.35 -13.46
CA GLY A 214 7.26 -41.05 -13.46
C GLY A 214 7.23 -42.34 -12.63
N GLU A 215 8.34 -42.70 -11.97
CA GLU A 215 8.45 -43.92 -11.15
C GLU A 215 8.57 -43.63 -9.67
N ILE A 216 7.99 -44.49 -8.83
CA ILE A 216 8.06 -44.36 -7.36
C ILE A 216 9.50 -44.58 -6.90
N TYR A 217 10.05 -43.61 -6.17
CA TYR A 217 11.48 -43.54 -5.81
C TYR A 217 11.75 -43.62 -4.30
N ILE A 218 10.74 -43.98 -3.51
CA ILE A 218 10.79 -43.97 -2.04
C ILE A 218 11.87 -44.91 -1.48
N ASN A 219 12.06 -46.10 -2.04
CA ASN A 219 13.07 -47.06 -1.56
C ASN A 219 14.48 -46.47 -1.71
N GLN A 220 14.77 -45.86 -2.85
CA GLN A 220 16.04 -45.22 -3.15
C GLN A 220 16.22 -43.98 -2.27
N SER A 221 15.16 -43.25 -1.95
CA SER A 221 15.22 -42.16 -0.98
C SER A 221 15.49 -42.62 0.45
N LEU A 222 14.96 -43.76 0.86
CA LEU A 222 15.30 -44.35 2.16
C LEU A 222 16.79 -44.65 2.26
N GLU A 223 17.43 -45.08 1.18
CA GLU A 223 18.89 -45.30 1.14
C GLU A 223 19.67 -43.97 1.07
N ALA A 224 19.20 -43.02 0.27
CA ALA A 224 19.87 -41.74 0.06
C ALA A 224 19.74 -40.77 1.24
N GLU A 225 18.70 -40.87 2.06
CA GLU A 225 18.37 -39.90 3.12
C GLU A 225 18.51 -40.49 4.53
N CYS A 226 18.93 -41.75 4.66
CA CYS A 226 19.16 -42.43 5.95
C CYS A 226 20.65 -42.63 6.22
N ASP A 227 21.07 -42.36 7.46
CA ASP A 227 22.49 -42.37 7.83
C ASP A 227 22.97 -43.77 8.31
N LYS A 228 22.33 -44.37 9.33
CA LYS A 228 22.68 -45.69 9.95
C LYS A 228 21.47 -46.40 10.59
N THR A 229 21.66 -47.66 11.01
CA THR A 229 20.64 -48.63 11.47
C THR A 229 19.61 -48.15 12.51
N GLN A 230 19.95 -47.20 13.39
CA GLN A 230 19.03 -46.68 14.42
C GLN A 230 18.01 -45.67 13.85
N GLU A 231 18.39 -44.88 12.85
CA GLU A 231 17.49 -43.92 12.18
C GLU A 231 16.66 -44.58 11.08
N THR A 232 17.07 -45.77 10.63
CA THR A 232 16.32 -46.58 9.65
C THR A 232 14.91 -46.88 10.16
N GLY A 233 14.73 -47.09 11.48
CA GLY A 233 13.42 -47.30 12.08
C GLY A 233 12.53 -46.06 12.07
N SER A 234 13.08 -44.88 12.40
CA SER A 234 12.28 -43.64 12.46
C SER A 234 11.89 -43.13 11.09
N LEU A 235 12.83 -43.12 10.12
CA LEU A 235 12.55 -42.66 8.77
C LEU A 235 11.59 -43.62 8.05
N LYS A 236 11.75 -44.94 8.25
CA LYS A 236 10.80 -45.94 7.74
C LYS A 236 9.41 -45.76 8.34
N THR A 237 9.31 -45.53 9.65
CA THR A 237 8.03 -45.22 10.31
C THR A 237 7.41 -43.95 9.72
N PHE A 238 8.22 -42.91 9.48
CA PHE A 238 7.77 -41.68 8.84
C PHE A 238 7.21 -41.91 7.43
N VAL A 239 7.78 -42.83 6.65
CA VAL A 239 7.29 -43.21 5.32
C VAL A 239 5.99 -44.01 5.38
N GLU A 240 5.92 -44.98 6.30
CA GLU A 240 4.86 -46.00 6.38
C GLU A 240 3.64 -45.56 7.21
N VAL A 241 3.79 -44.57 8.09
CA VAL A 241 2.67 -44.09 8.91
C VAL A 241 1.72 -43.22 8.08
N VAL A 242 0.42 -43.43 8.26
CA VAL A 242 -0.60 -42.53 7.69
C VAL A 242 -0.56 -41.20 8.42
N SER A 243 -0.61 -40.08 7.71
CA SER A 243 -0.73 -38.76 8.31
C SER A 243 -1.23 -37.74 7.27
N ALA A 244 -1.40 -36.48 7.71
CA ALA A 244 -1.51 -35.36 6.79
C ALA A 244 -0.16 -35.16 6.06
N ARG A 245 -0.19 -34.83 4.77
CA ARG A 245 1.00 -34.75 3.92
C ARG A 245 0.90 -33.57 2.96
N THR A 246 2.04 -32.97 2.64
CA THR A 246 2.16 -32.03 1.52
C THR A 246 3.28 -32.46 0.58
N ALA A 247 3.12 -32.16 -0.69
CA ALA A 247 4.11 -32.45 -1.72
C ALA A 247 4.10 -31.37 -2.80
N VAL A 248 5.21 -31.31 -3.53
CA VAL A 248 5.36 -30.49 -4.74
C VAL A 248 5.98 -31.35 -5.83
N GLY A 249 5.48 -31.20 -7.06
CA GLY A 249 5.95 -31.92 -8.23
C GLY A 249 5.64 -31.18 -9.52
N HIS A 250 5.81 -31.85 -10.66
CA HIS A 250 5.42 -31.29 -11.96
C HIS A 250 4.87 -32.36 -12.91
N ASP A 251 4.05 -31.92 -13.86
CA ASP A 251 3.57 -32.77 -14.95
C ASP A 251 4.53 -32.77 -16.16
N ALA A 252 4.21 -33.55 -17.19
CA ALA A 252 5.00 -33.63 -18.42
C ALA A 252 5.08 -32.29 -19.20
N ALA A 253 4.09 -31.42 -19.05
CA ALA A 253 4.06 -30.10 -19.67
C ALA A 253 4.90 -29.05 -18.91
N GLY A 254 5.45 -29.42 -17.75
CA GLY A 254 6.21 -28.51 -16.89
C GLY A 254 5.35 -27.61 -16.03
N LYS A 255 4.04 -27.91 -15.88
CA LYS A 255 3.19 -27.23 -14.90
C LYS A 255 3.54 -27.74 -13.51
N LEU A 256 3.59 -26.83 -12.53
CA LEU A 256 3.90 -27.20 -11.15
C LEU A 256 2.64 -27.72 -10.46
N ILE A 257 2.77 -28.78 -9.69
CA ILE A 257 1.68 -29.44 -8.97
C ILE A 257 1.97 -29.33 -7.48
N LEU A 258 1.07 -28.67 -6.75
CA LEU A 258 1.07 -28.67 -5.28
C LEU A 258 -0.01 -29.63 -4.81
N LEU A 259 0.33 -30.53 -3.90
CA LEU A 259 -0.60 -31.50 -3.34
C LEU A 259 -0.63 -31.39 -1.83
N HIS A 260 -1.84 -31.23 -1.27
CA HIS A 260 -2.10 -31.23 0.16
C HIS A 260 -3.11 -32.33 0.51
N ILE A 261 -2.84 -33.08 1.56
CA ILE A 261 -3.67 -34.15 2.09
C ILE A 261 -3.96 -33.88 3.56
N ASP A 262 -5.25 -33.80 3.90
CA ASP A 262 -5.68 -33.76 5.30
C ASP A 262 -5.48 -35.13 5.96
N GLY A 263 -5.18 -35.13 7.26
CA GLY A 263 -4.93 -36.36 8.00
C GLY A 263 -4.69 -36.14 9.47
N GLN A 264 -4.17 -37.16 10.14
CA GLN A 264 -3.64 -37.11 11.50
C GLN A 264 -2.77 -38.34 11.70
N THR A 265 -1.58 -38.18 12.28
CA THR A 265 -0.59 -39.26 12.35
C THR A 265 -1.18 -40.51 13.01
N ALA A 266 -0.95 -41.66 12.38
CA ALA A 266 -1.45 -42.98 12.76
C ALA A 266 -2.99 -43.15 12.74
N SER A 267 -3.75 -42.19 12.21
CA SER A 267 -5.21 -42.23 12.19
C SER A 267 -5.82 -41.98 10.80
N ARG A 268 -5.51 -40.84 10.17
CA ARG A 268 -6.13 -40.38 8.92
C ARG A 268 -5.08 -39.86 7.93
N GLY A 269 -5.45 -39.81 6.66
CA GLY A 269 -4.59 -39.33 5.57
C GLY A 269 -3.91 -40.48 4.82
N MET A 270 -2.69 -40.22 4.35
CA MET A 270 -1.93 -41.14 3.48
C MET A 270 -0.54 -41.44 4.03
N THR A 271 -0.06 -42.63 3.72
CA THR A 271 1.37 -42.97 3.73
C THR A 271 2.08 -42.30 2.56
N LEU A 272 3.42 -42.23 2.57
CA LEU A 272 4.14 -41.71 1.41
C LEU A 272 4.01 -42.60 0.17
N TRP A 273 3.82 -43.91 0.35
CA TRP A 273 3.55 -44.85 -0.73
C TRP A 273 2.23 -44.56 -1.44
N GLU A 274 1.17 -44.33 -0.67
CA GLU A 274 -0.16 -43.96 -1.20
C GLU A 274 -0.10 -42.60 -1.90
N LEU A 275 0.59 -41.62 -1.30
CA LEU A 275 0.79 -40.29 -1.88
C LEU A 275 1.53 -40.35 -3.23
N ALA A 276 2.66 -41.06 -3.29
CA ALA A 276 3.44 -41.20 -4.53
C ALA A 276 2.63 -41.90 -5.62
N LYS A 277 1.89 -42.97 -5.26
CA LYS A 277 0.98 -43.65 -6.18
C LYS A 277 -0.09 -42.70 -6.72
N TYR A 278 -0.74 -41.93 -5.86
CA TYR A 278 -1.76 -40.96 -6.26
C TYR A 278 -1.19 -39.88 -7.19
N MET A 279 0.00 -39.34 -6.89
CA MET A 279 0.67 -38.38 -7.77
C MET A 279 1.02 -38.99 -9.13
N LYS A 280 1.52 -40.23 -9.16
CA LYS A 280 1.84 -40.95 -10.40
C LYS A 280 0.61 -41.17 -11.26
N GLU A 281 -0.50 -41.61 -10.67
CA GLU A 281 -1.78 -41.85 -11.35
C GLU A 281 -2.38 -40.55 -11.92
N ASN A 282 -2.04 -39.40 -11.35
CA ASN A 282 -2.43 -38.07 -11.83
C ASN A 282 -1.37 -37.43 -12.75
N GLY A 283 -0.43 -38.21 -13.30
CA GLY A 283 0.50 -37.75 -14.35
C GLY A 283 1.67 -36.90 -13.86
N VAL A 284 1.98 -36.93 -12.57
CA VAL A 284 3.16 -36.25 -12.02
C VAL A 284 4.43 -37.05 -12.38
N ILE A 285 5.45 -36.35 -12.88
CA ILE A 285 6.72 -36.94 -13.35
C ILE A 285 7.75 -36.96 -12.23
N ASN A 286 8.05 -35.81 -11.63
CA ASN A 286 8.91 -35.72 -10.46
C ASN A 286 8.16 -35.06 -9.30
N ALA A 287 8.37 -35.54 -8.08
CA ALA A 287 7.74 -34.98 -6.89
C ALA A 287 8.54 -35.26 -5.62
N ILE A 288 8.59 -34.31 -4.68
CA ILE A 288 9.18 -34.50 -3.36
C ILE A 288 8.13 -34.31 -2.26
N ASN A 289 8.32 -34.97 -1.12
CA ASN A 289 7.49 -34.77 0.07
C ASN A 289 8.02 -33.57 0.89
N LEU A 290 7.10 -32.72 1.33
CA LEU A 290 7.35 -31.55 2.18
C LEU A 290 6.90 -31.85 3.63
N ASP A 291 6.84 -30.82 4.49
CA ASP A 291 6.45 -31.00 5.90
C ASP A 291 4.96 -31.40 6.02
N GLY A 292 4.65 -32.24 7.02
CA GLY A 292 3.34 -32.89 7.19
C GLY A 292 2.85 -32.91 8.64
N GLY A 293 1.94 -33.84 8.95
CA GLY A 293 1.27 -33.88 10.26
C GLY A 293 0.57 -32.55 10.57
N GLY A 294 0.71 -32.04 11.79
CA GLY A 294 0.12 -30.76 12.22
C GLY A 294 0.58 -29.53 11.44
N SER A 295 1.71 -29.60 10.73
CA SER A 295 2.18 -28.52 9.86
C SER A 295 1.37 -28.41 8.57
N SER A 296 0.72 -29.50 8.12
CA SER A 296 0.00 -29.58 6.85
C SER A 296 -1.14 -28.57 6.82
N THR A 297 -0.98 -27.53 6.00
CA THR A 297 -1.91 -26.40 5.95
C THR A 297 -2.09 -25.96 4.51
N TYR A 298 -3.33 -25.75 4.08
CA TYR A 298 -3.68 -25.23 2.77
C TYR A 298 -4.54 -23.97 2.89
N VAL A 299 -4.17 -22.92 2.17
CA VAL A 299 -4.78 -21.59 2.23
C VAL A 299 -5.18 -21.14 0.83
N VAL A 300 -6.39 -20.59 0.72
CA VAL A 300 -6.94 -20.02 -0.52
C VAL A 300 -7.31 -18.56 -0.24
N ASN A 301 -6.73 -17.62 -0.99
CA ASN A 301 -6.95 -16.17 -0.84
C ASN A 301 -6.84 -15.70 0.63
N GLY A 302 -5.79 -16.15 1.34
CA GLY A 302 -5.53 -15.79 2.74
C GLY A 302 -6.42 -16.49 3.79
N SER A 303 -7.37 -17.32 3.37
CA SER A 303 -8.26 -18.08 4.28
C SER A 303 -7.87 -19.55 4.35
N LEU A 304 -7.87 -20.11 5.56
CA LEU A 304 -7.64 -21.55 5.78
C LEU A 304 -8.70 -22.38 5.04
N ALA A 305 -8.25 -23.31 4.20
CA ALA A 305 -9.09 -24.16 3.36
C ALA A 305 -8.83 -25.67 3.57
N SER A 306 -8.02 -26.03 4.57
CA SER A 306 -7.77 -27.41 5.00
C SER A 306 -8.33 -27.68 6.40
N TYR A 307 -8.23 -28.93 6.85
CA TYR A 307 -8.52 -29.34 8.22
C TYR A 307 -7.22 -29.73 8.95
N PRO A 308 -6.56 -28.78 9.67
CA PRO A 308 -5.36 -29.07 10.45
C PRO A 308 -5.58 -30.19 11.45
N SER A 309 -4.50 -30.87 11.82
CA SER A 309 -4.56 -32.00 12.74
C SER A 309 -4.18 -31.65 14.18
N ASP A 310 -3.50 -30.54 14.43
CA ASP A 310 -3.22 -30.11 15.80
C ASP A 310 -4.49 -29.62 16.50
N HIS A 311 -4.55 -29.82 17.81
CA HIS A 311 -5.60 -29.25 18.64
C HIS A 311 -5.30 -27.80 19.04
N CYS A 312 -6.34 -27.03 19.33
CA CYS A 312 -6.23 -25.65 19.79
C CYS A 312 -5.93 -25.59 21.30
N GLN A 313 -4.97 -24.76 21.73
CA GLN A 313 -4.64 -24.54 23.14
C GLN A 313 -5.82 -24.07 23.99
N SER A 314 -6.74 -23.29 23.40
CA SER A 314 -7.91 -22.75 24.11
C SER A 314 -9.00 -23.78 24.36
N ASP A 315 -9.15 -24.77 23.49
CA ASP A 315 -10.12 -25.85 23.60
C ASP A 315 -9.67 -27.03 22.71
N SER A 316 -9.33 -28.14 23.36
CA SER A 316 -8.82 -29.35 22.71
C SER A 316 -9.84 -30.04 21.80
N LYS A 317 -11.10 -29.60 21.74
CA LYS A 317 -12.08 -30.13 20.78
C LYS A 317 -11.90 -29.52 19.39
N TRP A 318 -11.34 -28.33 19.29
CA TRP A 318 -11.12 -27.64 18.03
C TRP A 318 -9.73 -27.93 17.47
N ARG A 319 -9.62 -27.86 16.14
CA ARG A 319 -8.35 -27.98 15.42
C ARG A 319 -7.82 -26.62 14.99
N CYS A 320 -6.50 -26.47 15.03
CA CYS A 320 -5.82 -25.21 14.77
C CYS A 320 -4.62 -25.40 13.86
N SER A 321 -4.38 -24.44 12.95
CA SER A 321 -3.19 -24.41 12.10
C SER A 321 -1.94 -24.18 12.95
N ARG A 322 -0.84 -24.85 12.57
CA ARG A 322 0.45 -24.70 13.22
C ARG A 322 1.17 -23.46 12.71
N GLU A 323 1.92 -22.81 13.59
CA GLU A 323 2.93 -21.82 13.21
C GLU A 323 4.12 -22.55 12.57
N VAL A 324 4.34 -22.34 11.28
CA VAL A 324 5.34 -23.05 10.47
C VAL A 324 6.50 -22.12 10.09
N SER A 325 7.48 -22.68 9.39
CA SER A 325 8.63 -21.97 8.86
C SER A 325 8.34 -21.45 7.45
N THR A 326 8.84 -22.11 6.40
CA THR A 326 8.68 -21.64 5.03
C THR A 326 7.32 -22.01 4.44
N VAL A 327 6.84 -21.19 3.52
CA VAL A 327 5.57 -21.33 2.82
C VAL A 327 5.81 -21.37 1.31
N LEU A 328 5.14 -22.28 0.61
CA LEU A 328 5.10 -22.29 -0.84
C LEU A 328 3.89 -21.47 -1.29
N CYS A 329 4.15 -20.30 -1.87
CA CYS A 329 3.15 -19.32 -2.25
C CYS A 329 2.98 -19.30 -3.76
N VAL A 330 1.74 -19.45 -4.22
CA VAL A 330 1.32 -19.17 -5.60
C VAL A 330 0.63 -17.82 -5.62
N HIS A 331 1.16 -16.86 -6.36
CA HIS A 331 0.67 -15.48 -6.43
C HIS A 331 0.49 -15.02 -7.87
N LYS A 332 -0.18 -13.88 -8.09
CA LYS A 332 -0.25 -13.26 -9.42
C LYS A 332 1.15 -12.88 -9.93
N ARG A 333 1.35 -12.81 -11.24
CA ARG A 333 2.64 -12.37 -11.83
C ARG A 333 3.05 -11.01 -11.25
N ARG A 334 4.24 -10.94 -10.68
CA ARG A 334 4.78 -9.67 -10.14
C ARG A 334 5.27 -8.80 -11.28
N CYS A 335 5.05 -7.50 -11.15
CA CYS A 335 5.48 -6.57 -12.18
C CYS A 335 6.99 -6.42 -12.24
N GLN A 336 7.48 -6.31 -13.48
CA GLN A 336 8.88 -5.99 -13.76
C GLN A 336 8.93 -4.70 -14.61
N PRO A 337 9.50 -3.59 -14.08
CA PRO A 337 10.08 -3.40 -12.74
C PRO A 337 9.04 -3.36 -11.59
N ALA A 338 9.50 -3.64 -10.36
CA ALA A 338 8.64 -3.77 -9.20
C ALA A 338 7.85 -2.48 -8.89
N ASN A 339 6.60 -2.64 -8.46
CA ASN A 339 5.68 -1.57 -8.03
C ASN A 339 5.36 -0.48 -9.06
N CYS A 340 5.75 -0.63 -10.33
CA CYS A 340 5.47 0.35 -11.39
C CYS A 340 5.80 1.79 -10.98
N SER A 341 6.90 1.96 -10.23
CA SER A 341 7.37 3.22 -9.64
C SER A 341 6.31 3.99 -8.83
N GLY A 342 5.24 3.34 -8.38
CA GLY A 342 4.07 3.97 -7.73
C GLY A 342 3.10 4.67 -8.70
N ASN A 343 3.46 4.73 -9.98
CA ASN A 343 2.78 5.50 -11.02
C ASN A 343 2.04 4.62 -12.04
N GLY A 344 1.84 3.35 -11.73
CA GLY A 344 1.08 2.42 -12.56
C GLY A 344 0.35 1.38 -11.74
N GLU A 345 -0.53 0.64 -12.41
CA GLU A 345 -1.17 -0.56 -11.89
C GLU A 345 -0.48 -1.79 -12.48
N CYS A 346 -0.30 -2.82 -11.65
CA CYS A 346 0.30 -4.07 -12.10
C CYS A 346 -0.74 -4.99 -12.72
N VAL A 347 -0.70 -5.14 -14.04
CA VAL A 347 -1.61 -6.00 -14.80
C VAL A 347 -0.79 -7.07 -15.51
N ASP A 348 -0.94 -8.29 -15.05
CA ASP A 348 -0.31 -9.47 -15.64
C ASP A 348 1.22 -9.37 -15.82
N GLY A 349 1.91 -8.92 -14.77
CA GLY A 349 3.37 -8.73 -14.79
C GLY A 349 3.85 -7.47 -15.54
N HIS A 350 2.94 -6.70 -16.14
CA HIS A 350 3.24 -5.47 -16.85
C HIS A 350 2.66 -4.25 -16.13
N CYS A 351 3.36 -3.14 -16.22
CA CYS A 351 2.92 -1.88 -15.63
C CYS A 351 2.01 -1.11 -16.60
N LEU A 352 0.75 -0.96 -16.22
CA LEU A 352 -0.18 -0.05 -16.88
C LEU A 352 -0.05 1.34 -16.22
N CYS A 353 0.60 2.27 -16.90
CA CYS A 353 0.89 3.58 -16.33
C CYS A 353 -0.36 4.46 -16.15
N LYS A 354 -0.40 5.16 -15.02
CA LYS A 354 -1.36 6.24 -14.77
C LYS A 354 -1.12 7.36 -15.77
N LYS A 355 -2.15 8.19 -16.00
CA LYS A 355 -2.08 9.34 -16.90
C LYS A 355 -0.86 10.22 -16.57
N GLY A 356 -0.12 10.62 -17.61
CA GLY A 356 1.07 11.46 -17.48
C GLY A 356 2.38 10.70 -17.31
N TRP A 357 2.33 9.37 -17.10
CA TRP A 357 3.51 8.52 -16.96
C TRP A 357 3.64 7.53 -18.12
N GLN A 358 4.88 7.14 -18.42
CA GLN A 358 5.27 6.22 -19.48
C GLN A 358 6.54 5.44 -19.08
N GLY A 359 6.99 4.57 -19.98
CA GLY A 359 8.10 3.65 -19.73
C GLY A 359 7.59 2.32 -19.17
N SER A 360 8.39 1.26 -19.30
CA SER A 360 8.02 -0.07 -18.80
C SER A 360 7.83 -0.11 -17.28
N ALA A 361 8.39 0.87 -16.57
CA ALA A 361 8.32 1.02 -15.12
C ALA A 361 7.39 2.15 -14.65
N CYS A 362 6.77 2.90 -15.56
CA CYS A 362 6.08 4.16 -15.23
C CYS A 362 6.96 5.15 -14.44
N ASP A 363 8.26 5.17 -14.74
CA ASP A 363 9.28 6.00 -14.11
C ASP A 363 9.49 7.34 -14.82
N SER A 364 8.91 7.47 -16.02
CA SER A 364 9.14 8.59 -16.92
C SER A 364 7.85 9.37 -17.12
N LEU A 365 7.88 10.69 -17.01
CA LEU A 365 6.74 11.51 -17.44
C LEU A 365 6.63 11.51 -18.96
N VAL A 366 5.41 11.61 -19.49
CA VAL A 366 5.17 11.69 -20.94
C VAL A 366 5.81 12.94 -21.54
N CYS A 367 5.82 14.06 -20.81
CA CYS A 367 6.37 15.34 -21.28
C CYS A 367 7.86 15.52 -20.97
N GLN A 368 8.71 14.52 -21.16
CA GLN A 368 10.16 14.68 -20.90
C GLN A 368 10.78 15.85 -21.70
N PRO A 369 11.71 16.63 -21.11
CA PRO A 369 12.46 17.65 -21.84
C PRO A 369 13.09 17.05 -23.10
N PRO A 370 12.97 17.68 -24.28
CA PRO A 370 12.63 19.10 -24.54
C PRO A 370 11.13 19.39 -24.77
N ALA A 371 10.20 18.49 -24.41
CA ALA A 371 8.79 18.59 -24.79
C ALA A 371 8.08 19.86 -24.30
N CYS A 372 8.52 20.49 -23.20
CA CYS A 372 7.94 21.74 -22.67
C CYS A 372 8.69 23.00 -23.09
N GLY A 373 9.68 22.90 -24.00
CA GLY A 373 10.50 24.04 -24.41
C GLY A 373 11.32 24.66 -23.25
N PRO A 374 11.89 25.85 -23.45
CA PRO A 374 12.62 26.57 -22.40
C PRO A 374 11.70 27.33 -21.42
N HIS A 375 10.40 27.38 -21.68
CA HIS A 375 9.42 28.19 -20.94
C HIS A 375 8.38 27.33 -20.19
N GLY A 376 8.75 26.11 -19.82
CA GLY A 376 7.83 25.23 -19.13
C GLY A 376 8.49 24.08 -18.40
N VAL A 377 7.81 23.63 -17.36
CA VAL A 377 8.21 22.49 -16.53
C VAL A 377 7.22 21.35 -16.75
N CYS A 378 7.74 20.15 -16.99
CA CYS A 378 6.92 18.95 -17.13
C CYS A 378 6.43 18.45 -15.77
N THR A 379 5.13 18.20 -15.69
CA THR A 379 4.45 17.62 -14.53
C THR A 379 3.60 16.42 -14.95
N GLN A 380 3.00 15.71 -14.00
CA GLN A 380 2.05 14.61 -14.29
C GLN A 380 0.84 15.05 -15.12
N ASP A 381 0.47 16.33 -15.06
CA ASP A 381 -0.67 16.89 -15.79
C ASP A 381 -0.28 17.47 -17.17
N GLY A 382 1.01 17.40 -17.52
CA GLY A 382 1.58 17.96 -18.75
C GLY A 382 2.54 19.12 -18.48
N CYS A 383 2.81 19.93 -19.50
CA CYS A 383 3.65 21.10 -19.38
C CYS A 383 2.91 22.23 -18.65
N VAL A 384 3.52 22.73 -17.58
CA VAL A 384 3.12 23.98 -16.92
C VAL A 384 4.01 25.07 -17.47
N CYS A 385 3.41 26.06 -18.13
CA CYS A 385 4.15 27.13 -18.80
C CYS A 385 4.39 28.32 -17.89
N ASP A 386 5.58 28.90 -18.03
CA ASP A 386 5.97 30.14 -17.37
C ASP A 386 5.03 31.30 -17.76
N ALA A 387 5.03 32.36 -16.96
CA ALA A 387 4.26 33.57 -17.24
C ALA A 387 4.59 34.15 -18.64
N GLY A 388 3.55 34.49 -19.40
CA GLY A 388 3.70 34.98 -20.77
C GLY A 388 3.66 33.90 -21.84
N TRP A 389 3.67 32.61 -21.45
CA TRP A 389 3.72 31.48 -22.37
C TRP A 389 2.55 30.52 -22.16
N ARG A 390 2.17 29.83 -23.23
CA ARG A 390 1.08 28.85 -23.29
C ARG A 390 1.31 27.79 -24.38
N GLY A 391 0.35 26.88 -24.47
CA GLY A 391 0.34 25.80 -25.45
C GLY A 391 0.90 24.49 -24.86
N LYS A 392 0.72 23.38 -25.58
CA LYS A 392 1.07 22.04 -25.08
C LYS A 392 2.56 21.86 -24.76
N ASN A 393 3.42 22.70 -25.35
CA ASN A 393 4.88 22.68 -25.24
C ASN A 393 5.46 24.05 -24.85
N CYS A 394 4.64 24.98 -24.33
CA CYS A 394 5.05 26.32 -23.91
C CYS A 394 5.85 27.12 -24.96
N SER A 395 5.55 26.90 -26.25
CA SER A 395 6.20 27.59 -27.37
C SER A 395 5.42 28.79 -27.90
N GLN A 396 4.23 29.06 -27.36
CA GLN A 396 3.34 30.12 -27.83
C GLN A 396 3.25 31.21 -26.77
N GLU A 397 3.40 32.46 -27.17
CA GLU A 397 3.14 33.60 -26.29
C GLU A 397 1.64 33.73 -25.96
N CYS A 398 1.32 34.44 -24.87
CA CYS A 398 -0.06 34.78 -24.54
C CYS A 398 -0.74 35.53 -25.68
N LEU A 399 -2.03 35.24 -25.88
CA LEU A 399 -2.87 36.05 -26.77
C LEU A 399 -3.05 37.44 -26.17
N THR A 400 -3.23 38.44 -27.04
CA THR A 400 -3.52 39.82 -26.61
C THR A 400 -4.70 39.84 -25.65
N GLY A 401 -4.51 40.48 -24.49
CA GLY A 401 -5.52 40.55 -23.43
C GLY A 401 -5.42 39.45 -22.36
N PHE A 402 -4.44 38.56 -22.42
CA PHE A 402 -4.18 37.54 -21.39
C PHE A 402 -2.75 37.62 -20.86
N TYR A 403 -2.56 37.24 -19.60
CA TYR A 403 -1.25 37.26 -18.93
C TYR A 403 -1.10 36.22 -17.82
N GLY A 404 0.11 36.10 -17.28
CA GLY A 404 0.47 35.23 -16.15
C GLY A 404 0.76 33.79 -16.57
N ASP A 405 0.96 32.91 -15.58
CA ASP A 405 1.32 31.50 -15.81
C ASP A 405 0.27 30.81 -16.68
N SER A 406 0.73 30.17 -17.76
CA SER A 406 -0.14 29.54 -18.77
C SER A 406 -1.21 30.48 -19.36
N CYS A 407 -1.04 31.81 -19.24
CA CYS A 407 -1.97 32.85 -19.70
C CYS A 407 -3.38 32.75 -19.10
N ASN A 408 -3.50 32.29 -17.86
CA ASN A 408 -4.79 32.05 -17.20
C ASN A 408 -5.47 33.31 -16.63
N LYS A 409 -4.86 34.51 -16.75
CA LYS A 409 -5.44 35.77 -16.26
C LYS A 409 -5.80 36.69 -17.43
N THR A 410 -6.83 37.50 -17.27
CA THR A 410 -7.29 38.47 -18.27
C THR A 410 -6.82 39.89 -17.91
N CYS A 411 -6.25 40.59 -18.88
CA CYS A 411 -5.79 41.96 -18.73
C CYS A 411 -6.97 42.92 -18.55
N SER A 412 -6.77 43.96 -17.72
CA SER A 412 -7.80 44.96 -17.39
C SER A 412 -7.54 46.33 -18.01
N CYS A 413 -6.67 46.42 -19.02
CA CYS A 413 -6.29 47.66 -19.68
C CYS A 413 -7.48 48.24 -20.46
N ALA A 414 -7.80 49.51 -20.21
CA ALA A 414 -8.82 50.28 -20.92
C ALA A 414 -8.19 51.17 -22.00
N ASN A 415 -9.03 51.83 -22.81
CA ASN A 415 -8.64 52.83 -23.81
C ASN A 415 -7.56 52.35 -24.81
N GLY A 416 -7.59 51.06 -25.18
CA GLY A 416 -6.64 50.48 -26.13
C GLY A 416 -5.23 50.26 -25.59
N GLY A 417 -5.03 50.34 -24.27
CA GLY A 417 -3.73 50.04 -23.64
C GLY A 417 -3.29 48.59 -23.87
N SER A 418 -1.99 48.38 -24.08
CA SER A 418 -1.40 47.05 -24.26
C SER A 418 -0.95 46.48 -22.92
N CYS A 419 -1.10 45.18 -22.75
CA CYS A 419 -0.82 44.48 -21.50
C CYS A 419 0.42 43.60 -21.65
N ASP A 420 1.33 43.66 -20.69
CA ASP A 420 2.49 42.77 -20.64
C ASP A 420 2.07 41.30 -20.39
N PRO A 421 2.44 40.35 -21.27
CA PRO A 421 2.04 38.94 -21.15
C PRO A 421 2.48 38.24 -19.86
N ALA A 422 3.58 38.65 -19.23
CA ALA A 422 4.09 38.01 -18.03
C ALA A 422 3.44 38.58 -16.76
N SER A 423 3.48 39.89 -16.61
CA SER A 423 3.08 40.60 -15.38
C SER A 423 1.64 41.11 -15.39
N GLY A 424 1.06 41.33 -16.57
CA GLY A 424 -0.24 41.95 -16.74
C GLY A 424 -0.24 43.48 -16.65
N HIS A 425 0.93 44.10 -16.58
CA HIS A 425 1.07 45.55 -16.48
C HIS A 425 0.61 46.24 -17.77
N CYS A 426 -0.18 47.31 -17.63
CA CYS A 426 -0.72 48.04 -18.77
C CYS A 426 0.23 49.17 -19.20
N THR A 427 0.65 49.13 -20.45
CA THR A 427 1.26 50.27 -21.15
C THR A 427 0.14 51.08 -21.81
N CYS A 428 -0.07 52.30 -21.33
CA CYS A 428 -1.18 53.13 -21.77
C CYS A 428 -0.82 53.91 -23.03
N LEU A 429 -1.76 53.97 -23.98
CA LEU A 429 -1.63 54.82 -25.15
C LEU A 429 -1.51 56.30 -24.75
N PRO A 430 -0.93 57.15 -25.63
CA PRO A 430 -0.83 58.58 -25.34
C PRO A 430 -2.17 59.19 -24.93
N GLY A 431 -2.13 60.04 -23.91
CA GLY A 431 -3.32 60.66 -23.34
C GLY A 431 -3.94 59.94 -22.14
N PHE A 432 -3.45 58.75 -21.78
CA PHE A 432 -3.98 57.96 -20.66
C PHE A 432 -2.88 57.44 -19.72
N TYR A 433 -3.20 57.28 -18.43
CA TYR A 433 -2.32 56.74 -17.40
C TYR A 433 -3.06 55.89 -16.35
N GLY A 434 -2.27 55.38 -15.40
CA GLY A 434 -2.71 54.54 -14.28
C GLY A 434 -2.67 53.04 -14.60
N GLU A 435 -2.76 52.20 -13.58
CA GLU A 435 -2.60 50.72 -13.67
C GLU A 435 -3.52 50.04 -14.69
N THR A 436 -4.63 50.68 -15.07
CA THR A 436 -5.61 50.15 -16.04
C THR A 436 -5.87 51.09 -17.22
N CYS A 437 -5.10 52.17 -17.38
CA CYS A 437 -5.26 53.15 -18.47
C CYS A 437 -6.63 53.83 -18.55
N LYS A 438 -7.41 53.82 -17.45
CA LYS A 438 -8.73 54.45 -17.38
C LYS A 438 -8.68 55.96 -17.19
N GLN A 439 -7.55 56.48 -16.71
CA GLN A 439 -7.42 57.89 -16.33
C GLN A 439 -6.78 58.66 -17.48
N ALA A 440 -7.31 59.85 -17.81
CA ALA A 440 -6.70 60.74 -18.81
C ALA A 440 -5.47 61.44 -18.21
N CYS A 441 -4.46 61.81 -19.02
CA CYS A 441 -3.23 62.41 -18.48
C CYS A 441 -3.50 63.55 -17.50
N PRO A 442 -2.79 63.58 -16.35
CA PRO A 442 -2.87 64.73 -15.47
C PRO A 442 -2.29 65.94 -16.20
N LEU A 443 -2.80 67.12 -15.85
CA LEU A 443 -2.31 68.37 -16.43
C LEU A 443 -0.81 68.52 -16.24
N GLY A 444 -0.15 68.96 -17.31
CA GLY A 444 1.29 69.12 -17.38
C GLY A 444 2.03 67.88 -17.87
N PHE A 445 1.33 66.79 -18.21
CA PHE A 445 1.91 65.56 -18.73
C PHE A 445 1.25 65.10 -20.03
N PHE A 446 2.03 64.47 -20.91
CA PHE A 446 1.57 63.94 -22.18
C PHE A 446 2.36 62.69 -22.60
N GLY A 447 1.99 62.09 -23.73
CA GLY A 447 2.71 60.96 -24.32
C GLY A 447 2.35 59.62 -23.69
N LEU A 448 3.10 58.58 -24.02
CA LEU A 448 2.83 57.20 -23.60
C LEU A 448 2.86 57.08 -22.06
N SER A 449 1.81 56.51 -21.47
CA SER A 449 1.61 56.46 -20.01
C SER A 449 1.78 57.82 -19.29
N CYS A 450 1.64 58.94 -20.00
CA CYS A 450 1.87 60.31 -19.52
C CYS A 450 3.24 60.52 -18.87
N ALA A 451 4.28 59.86 -19.40
CA ALA A 451 5.64 59.91 -18.86
C ALA A 451 6.38 61.23 -19.17
N GLU A 452 5.90 62.01 -20.15
CA GLU A 452 6.55 63.24 -20.60
C GLU A 452 5.87 64.47 -19.99
N LYS A 453 6.65 65.51 -19.73
CA LYS A 453 6.16 66.77 -19.14
C LYS A 453 5.97 67.82 -20.24
N CYS A 454 4.84 68.51 -20.25
CA CYS A 454 4.58 69.63 -21.16
C CYS A 454 5.64 70.73 -21.00
N ASP A 455 6.18 71.22 -22.11
CA ASP A 455 7.11 72.36 -22.17
C ASP A 455 6.42 73.57 -22.82
N CYS A 456 5.49 74.19 -22.08
CA CYS A 456 4.71 75.34 -22.55
C CYS A 456 4.92 76.54 -21.61
N VAL A 457 5.05 77.74 -22.18
CA VAL A 457 5.54 78.95 -21.49
C VAL A 457 4.61 79.44 -20.36
N ASP A 458 3.27 79.25 -20.46
CA ASP A 458 2.33 79.88 -19.51
C ASP A 458 1.11 79.02 -19.06
N LEU A 459 0.95 77.76 -19.48
CA LEU A 459 -0.36 77.07 -19.33
C LEU A 459 -0.39 75.69 -18.69
N CYS A 460 0.73 75.00 -18.44
CA CYS A 460 0.74 73.61 -17.91
C CYS A 460 -0.27 72.64 -18.59
N SER A 461 -0.81 73.01 -19.74
CA SER A 461 -1.93 72.37 -20.40
C SER A 461 -1.51 72.26 -21.84
N CYS A 462 -1.14 71.05 -22.21
CA CYS A 462 -0.80 70.68 -23.57
C CYS A 462 -1.72 69.53 -23.99
N ASP A 463 -1.82 69.28 -25.28
CA ASP A 463 -2.56 68.12 -25.78
C ASP A 463 -2.02 66.85 -25.11
N PRO A 464 -2.87 66.06 -24.43
CA PRO A 464 -2.40 64.94 -23.61
C PRO A 464 -1.82 63.79 -24.45
N GLN A 465 -2.10 63.74 -25.76
CA GLN A 465 -1.54 62.75 -26.68
C GLN A 465 -0.22 63.22 -27.32
N THR A 466 -0.17 64.46 -27.78
CA THR A 466 0.90 64.98 -28.66
C THR A 466 1.85 65.96 -27.99
N GLY A 467 1.51 66.49 -26.81
CA GLY A 467 2.30 67.51 -26.14
C GLY A 467 2.19 68.91 -26.74
N SER A 468 1.34 69.10 -27.75
CA SER A 468 1.18 70.37 -28.45
C SER A 468 0.58 71.44 -27.54
N CYS A 469 1.25 72.59 -27.45
CA CYS A 469 0.77 73.76 -26.68
C CYS A 469 -0.33 74.55 -27.40
N ASN A 470 -0.69 74.17 -28.63
CA ASN A 470 -1.73 74.83 -29.44
C ASN A 470 -3.08 74.10 -29.38
N ALA A 471 -3.33 73.36 -28.29
CA ALA A 471 -4.53 72.55 -28.11
C ALA A 471 -5.70 73.44 -27.63
N THR A 472 -6.74 73.56 -28.45
CA THR A 472 -8.02 74.14 -28.01
C THR A 472 -8.83 73.06 -27.30
N PHE A 473 -8.83 73.08 -25.95
CA PHE A 473 -9.69 72.20 -25.16
C PHE A 473 -11.16 72.52 -25.45
N GLN A 474 -11.80 71.72 -26.30
CA GLN A 474 -13.24 71.80 -26.54
C GLN A 474 -14.00 71.17 -25.37
N GLY A 475 -14.31 71.97 -24.34
CA GLY A 475 -15.14 71.55 -23.23
C GLY A 475 -15.06 72.52 -22.04
N GLU A 476 -16.12 73.33 -21.88
CA GLU A 476 -16.47 74.15 -20.72
C GLU A 476 -15.33 74.95 -20.04
N THR A 477 -15.24 76.21 -20.44
CA THR A 477 -14.29 77.27 -20.02
C THR A 477 -14.19 77.55 -18.50
N ASN A 478 -14.95 76.85 -17.65
CA ASN A 478 -14.91 77.06 -16.20
C ASN A 478 -13.99 76.07 -15.47
N ASN A 479 -13.73 74.87 -16.01
CA ASN A 479 -12.84 73.90 -15.37
C ASN A 479 -11.36 74.22 -15.62
N THR A 480 -11.02 74.75 -16.79
CA THR A 480 -9.64 75.08 -17.20
C THR A 480 -8.95 76.10 -16.30
N LEU A 481 -9.67 77.08 -15.73
CA LEU A 481 -9.12 78.07 -14.81
C LEU A 481 -8.87 77.50 -13.41
N HIS A 482 -9.73 76.59 -12.95
CA HIS A 482 -9.58 75.90 -11.66
C HIS A 482 -8.41 74.91 -11.70
N ASP A 483 -8.29 74.21 -12.82
CA ASP A 483 -7.25 73.25 -13.14
C ASP A 483 -5.86 73.87 -13.30
N ALA A 484 -5.77 75.03 -13.97
CA ALA A 484 -4.54 75.83 -14.04
C ALA A 484 -4.10 76.32 -12.64
N GLY A 485 -5.06 76.71 -11.79
CA GLY A 485 -4.80 77.13 -10.41
C GLY A 485 -4.28 76.01 -9.51
N LEU A 486 -4.80 74.79 -9.66
CA LEU A 486 -4.35 73.62 -8.89
C LEU A 486 -2.94 73.15 -9.28
N CYS A 487 -2.57 73.30 -10.56
CA CYS A 487 -1.23 72.99 -11.05
C CYS A 487 -0.16 73.92 -10.46
N LEU A 488 -0.42 75.24 -10.46
CA LEU A 488 0.43 76.24 -9.82
C LEU A 488 0.60 75.96 -8.31
N ALA A 489 -0.48 75.60 -7.62
CA ALA A 489 -0.43 75.25 -6.20
C ALA A 489 0.40 73.99 -5.91
N LYS A 490 0.34 72.97 -6.78
CA LYS A 490 1.10 71.71 -6.62
C LYS A 490 2.59 71.89 -6.88
N GLN A 491 2.97 72.73 -7.84
CA GLN A 491 4.37 73.13 -8.06
C GLN A 491 4.95 73.81 -6.81
N MET A 492 4.20 74.73 -6.22
CA MET A 492 4.58 75.40 -4.96
C MET A 492 4.72 74.43 -3.77
N PHE A 493 3.83 73.44 -3.64
CA PHE A 493 3.92 72.45 -2.55
C PHE A 493 5.08 71.44 -2.73
N THR A 494 5.44 71.06 -3.97
CA THR A 494 6.57 70.16 -4.21
C THR A 494 7.94 70.81 -4.01
N SER A 495 8.06 72.13 -4.24
CA SER A 495 9.23 72.88 -3.81
C SER A 495 9.33 72.98 -2.28
N TRP A 496 8.18 73.04 -1.59
CA TRP A 496 8.14 73.15 -0.12
C TRP A 496 8.42 71.82 0.61
N LYS A 497 7.95 70.69 0.06
CA LYS A 497 8.13 69.36 0.68
C LYS A 497 9.54 68.76 0.54
N ARG A 498 10.40 69.35 -0.29
CA ARG A 498 11.81 68.91 -0.46
C ARG A 498 12.72 69.45 0.66
N GLU A 499 12.22 70.29 1.55
CA GLU A 499 12.99 70.93 2.62
C GLU A 499 12.79 70.27 4.01
N ASP A 500 11.84 69.32 4.16
CA ASP A 500 11.45 68.78 5.47
C ASP A 500 11.70 67.26 5.68
N THR A 501 12.32 66.54 4.74
CA THR A 501 12.62 65.11 4.90
C THR A 501 13.95 64.84 5.62
N ASN A 502 14.23 65.55 6.71
CA ASN A 502 15.44 65.32 7.50
C ASN A 502 15.23 65.49 9.02
N ASN A 503 14.19 64.85 9.58
CA ASN A 503 14.23 64.23 10.92
C ASN A 503 12.82 63.81 11.36
N GLU A 504 12.48 62.53 11.20
CA GLU A 504 11.49 61.90 12.08
C GLU A 504 11.99 60.52 12.52
N LYS A 505 12.43 60.44 13.77
CA LYS A 505 12.59 59.18 14.51
C LYS A 505 11.36 59.01 15.41
N PRO A 506 10.68 57.85 15.41
CA PRO A 506 9.51 57.66 16.27
C PRO A 506 9.97 57.47 17.73
N TYR A 507 9.38 58.29 18.59
CA TYR A 507 9.46 58.17 20.04
C TYR A 507 8.79 56.86 20.49
N LEU A 508 9.55 55.98 21.15
CA LEU A 508 9.14 55.19 22.32
C LEU A 508 10.39 54.44 22.84
N ARG A 509 10.84 54.77 24.07
CA ARG A 509 12.09 54.27 24.65
C ARG A 509 11.93 52.83 25.16
N GLU A 510 12.91 51.95 24.90
CA GLU A 510 13.02 50.53 25.28
C GLU A 510 12.52 50.18 26.71
N ARG A 511 12.75 51.08 27.68
CA ARG A 511 12.30 50.87 29.07
C ARG A 511 10.78 50.77 29.22
N SER A 512 10.02 51.44 28.34
CA SER A 512 8.55 51.41 28.37
C SER A 512 8.00 50.06 27.90
N TRP A 513 8.68 49.44 26.92
CA TRP A 513 8.32 48.09 26.42
C TRP A 513 8.59 46.99 27.46
N LEU A 514 9.69 47.11 28.20
CA LEU A 514 10.01 46.18 29.28
C LEU A 514 9.02 46.26 30.45
N ILE A 515 8.53 47.46 30.79
CA ILE A 515 7.56 47.63 31.89
C ILE A 515 6.18 47.07 31.48
N ILE A 516 5.75 47.30 30.25
CA ILE A 516 4.45 46.80 29.76
C ILE A 516 4.46 45.26 29.65
N THR A 517 5.55 44.67 29.17
CA THR A 517 5.65 43.20 29.02
C THR A 517 5.78 42.46 30.36
N THR A 518 6.50 43.03 31.33
CA THR A 518 6.66 42.44 32.67
C THR A 518 5.37 42.52 33.50
N THR A 519 4.64 43.63 33.41
CA THR A 519 3.33 43.76 34.10
C THR A 519 2.29 42.80 33.53
N LEU A 520 2.24 42.62 32.20
CA LEU A 520 1.30 41.70 31.56
C LEU A 520 1.58 40.23 31.89
N THR A 521 2.85 39.83 31.95
CA THR A 521 3.23 38.44 32.28
C THR A 521 2.91 38.08 33.73
N VAL A 522 3.11 39.00 34.69
CA VAL A 522 2.75 38.77 36.10
C VAL A 522 1.24 38.57 36.28
N VAL A 523 0.42 39.37 35.59
CA VAL A 523 -1.06 39.25 35.65
C VAL A 523 -1.55 37.92 35.07
N LEU A 524 -0.97 37.48 33.94
CA LEU A 524 -1.33 36.21 33.30
C LEU A 524 -0.94 34.99 34.15
N MET A 525 0.21 35.03 34.83
CA MET A 525 0.66 33.95 35.71
C MET A 525 -0.19 33.86 37.00
N ALA A 526 -0.64 35.00 37.54
CA ALA A 526 -1.57 35.03 38.67
C ALA A 526 -2.94 34.45 38.30
N SER A 527 -3.44 34.73 37.09
CA SER A 527 -4.68 34.13 36.58
C SER A 527 -4.57 32.62 36.39
N LEU A 528 -3.44 32.13 35.84
CA LEU A 528 -3.20 30.70 35.65
C LEU A 528 -3.15 29.93 36.98
N THR A 529 -2.48 30.49 38.00
CA THR A 529 -2.39 29.86 39.32
C THR A 529 -3.75 29.82 40.04
N ALA A 530 -4.58 30.86 39.91
CA ALA A 530 -5.95 30.85 40.42
C ALA A 530 -6.81 29.74 39.78
N HIS A 531 -6.71 29.56 38.46
CA HIS A 531 -7.44 28.50 37.75
C HIS A 531 -6.97 27.09 38.12
N LEU A 532 -5.67 26.89 38.35
CA LEU A 532 -5.14 25.60 38.80
C LEU A 532 -5.56 25.26 40.24
N VAL A 533 -5.58 26.24 41.15
CA VAL A 533 -6.03 26.03 42.55
C VAL A 533 -7.54 25.72 42.61
N GLN A 534 -8.34 26.32 41.73
CA GLN A 534 -9.77 26.05 41.63
C GLN A 534 -10.08 24.69 40.99
N ALA A 535 -9.21 24.19 40.10
CA ALA A 535 -9.31 22.85 39.54
C ALA A 535 -8.90 21.74 40.52
N CYS A 536 -7.96 22.02 41.44
CA CYS A 536 -7.52 21.05 42.46
C CYS A 536 -8.42 21.00 43.71
N ARG A 537 -9.31 21.99 43.91
CA ARG A 537 -10.28 22.01 45.01
C ARG A 537 -11.69 21.67 44.52
N GLY A 538 -11.99 20.38 44.39
CA GLY A 538 -13.37 19.91 44.51
C GLY A 538 -13.77 18.71 43.65
N SER A 539 -13.48 17.51 44.14
CA SER A 539 -14.45 16.41 44.09
C SER A 539 -14.30 15.57 45.36
N VAL A 540 -15.19 15.80 46.32
CA VAL A 540 -15.43 14.89 47.44
C VAL A 540 -16.93 14.65 47.52
N ALA A 541 -17.31 13.40 47.38
CA ALA A 541 -18.67 12.90 47.33
C ALA A 541 -19.35 12.88 48.71
N SER A 542 -20.67 13.11 48.75
CA SER A 542 -21.54 12.56 49.80
C SER A 542 -23.00 12.37 49.33
N ARG A 543 -23.42 11.10 49.36
CA ARG A 543 -24.70 10.50 49.78
C ARG A 543 -26.06 11.23 49.57
N PHE A 544 -26.93 10.51 48.83
CA PHE A 544 -28.36 10.15 49.07
C PHE A 544 -29.50 11.19 49.16
N ALA A 545 -30.61 10.79 48.51
CA ALA A 545 -32.04 11.06 48.75
C ALA A 545 -32.73 12.33 48.16
N GLY A 546 -33.24 12.16 46.93
CA GLY A 546 -34.63 12.42 46.50
C GLY A 546 -35.30 13.79 46.70
N ARG A 547 -35.72 14.43 45.58
CA ARG A 547 -37.08 15.00 45.41
C ARG A 547 -37.36 15.45 43.97
N ARG A 548 -38.67 15.50 43.68
CA ARG A 548 -39.38 15.58 42.39
C ARG A 548 -39.50 16.99 41.79
N ASP A 549 -39.93 16.98 40.51
CA ASP A 549 -40.69 17.99 39.73
C ASP A 549 -39.93 19.30 39.43
N TYR A 550 -39.94 19.84 38.20
CA TYR A 550 -41.11 20.44 37.54
C TYR A 550 -41.12 20.31 36.01
N SER A 551 -42.35 20.38 35.48
CA SER A 551 -42.79 20.33 34.09
C SER A 551 -42.43 21.56 33.25
N TYR A 552 -42.15 21.33 31.97
CA TYR A 552 -42.01 22.35 30.93
C TYR A 552 -43.32 22.45 30.12
N VAL A 553 -43.91 23.66 30.05
CA VAL A 553 -45.04 23.99 29.17
C VAL A 553 -44.49 24.74 27.94
N PRO A 554 -44.77 24.31 26.69
CA PRO A 554 -44.26 24.97 25.50
C PRO A 554 -45.16 26.14 25.06
N LEU A 555 -44.55 27.31 24.86
CA LEU A 555 -45.19 28.46 24.19
C LEU A 555 -45.11 28.29 22.67
N SER A 556 -46.22 27.84 22.07
CA SER A 556 -46.55 28.18 20.69
C SER A 556 -47.86 28.96 20.71
N LYS A 557 -47.76 30.27 20.46
CA LYS A 557 -48.80 31.13 19.86
C LYS A 557 -48.23 32.54 19.71
N MET A 558 -47.62 32.80 18.56
CA MET A 558 -47.78 34.09 17.88
C MET A 558 -47.93 33.85 16.37
N ASN A 559 -49.18 34.06 15.94
CA ASN A 559 -49.66 34.52 14.64
C ASN A 559 -49.80 33.55 13.46
N GLY A 560 -51.05 33.49 12.96
CA GLY A 560 -51.33 33.39 11.53
C GLY A 560 -52.35 32.33 11.15
N ALA A 561 -53.64 32.68 11.17
CA ALA A 561 -54.75 31.82 10.82
C ALA A 561 -54.83 31.49 9.31
N PHE A 562 -55.28 30.26 8.99
CA PHE A 562 -56.25 30.03 7.91
C PHE A 562 -57.08 28.78 8.23
N LEU A 563 -58.40 28.92 8.13
CA LEU A 563 -59.43 27.94 8.45
C LEU A 563 -59.71 27.00 7.27
N CYS A 564 -60.05 25.74 7.59
CA CYS A 564 -61.19 24.92 7.13
C CYS A 564 -60.96 23.49 7.66
N ALA A 565 -61.66 23.04 8.72
CA ALA A 565 -62.92 22.26 8.66
C ALA A 565 -62.77 20.97 7.82
N LYS A 566 -63.10 19.75 8.27
CA LYS A 566 -63.93 19.30 9.40
C LYS A 566 -63.86 17.76 9.46
N ASP A 567 -64.08 17.22 10.66
CA ASP A 567 -64.73 15.92 10.99
C ASP A 567 -64.00 14.63 10.55
N ALA A 568 -63.97 13.51 11.27
CA ALA A 568 -64.55 13.02 12.52
C ALA A 568 -63.78 11.69 12.82
N GLU A 569 -63.37 11.42 14.06
CA GLU A 569 -64.03 10.43 14.95
C GLU A 569 -64.03 8.98 14.36
N ASP A 570 -63.70 7.91 15.07
CA ASP A 570 -63.56 7.69 16.50
C ASP A 570 -62.92 6.31 16.73
N ASN A 571 -62.41 6.12 17.96
CA ASN A 571 -62.46 4.91 18.82
C ASN A 571 -62.62 3.50 18.18
N ARG A 572 -62.02 2.42 18.70
CA ARG A 572 -61.67 2.10 20.09
C ARG A 572 -60.95 0.76 20.14
N LYS A 573 -60.07 0.63 21.13
CA LYS A 573 -59.86 -0.50 22.06
C LYS A 573 -60.15 -1.92 21.50
N GLY A 574 -59.11 -2.75 21.53
CA GLY A 574 -58.55 -3.32 22.76
C GLY A 574 -58.75 -4.83 22.91
N ASN A 575 -57.65 -5.46 23.34
CA ASN A 575 -57.49 -6.77 24.02
C ASN A 575 -57.98 -8.02 23.27
N ALA A 576 -57.15 -9.02 22.98
CA ALA A 576 -56.21 -9.83 23.78
C ALA A 576 -56.80 -11.24 23.93
N GLU A 577 -55.99 -12.23 23.52
CA GLU A 577 -56.02 -13.64 23.97
C GLU A 577 -57.26 -14.47 23.55
N LEU A 578 -57.21 -15.77 23.22
CA LEU A 578 -56.21 -16.83 23.11
C LEU A 578 -56.92 -18.02 22.40
N GLU A 579 -56.12 -18.98 21.94
CA GLU A 579 -56.48 -20.39 21.65
C GLU A 579 -57.07 -20.80 20.28
N ASP A 580 -56.15 -21.38 19.49
CA ASP A 580 -56.09 -22.78 19.06
C ASP A 580 -57.07 -23.41 18.05
N SER A 581 -56.40 -24.22 17.23
CA SER A 581 -56.81 -25.45 16.52
C SER A 581 -57.38 -25.35 15.09
N ASP A 582 -56.50 -25.80 14.18
CA ASP A 582 -56.73 -26.75 13.08
C ASP A 582 -57.96 -26.58 12.17
N SER A 583 -57.70 -26.39 10.88
CA SER A 583 -57.71 -27.48 9.87
C SER A 583 -57.80 -26.91 8.45
N GLY A 584 -56.93 -27.43 7.56
CA GLY A 584 -56.84 -27.11 6.14
C GLY A 584 -55.55 -27.61 5.53
#